data_AF-A0A512HHI1-F1
#
_entry.id   AF-A0A512HHI1-F1
#
_cell.length_a   1.000
_cell.length_b   1.000
_cell.length_c   1.000
_cell.angle_alpha   90.00
_cell.angle_beta   90.00
_cell.angle_gamma   90.00
#
_symmetry.space_group_name_H-M   'P 1'
#
loop_
_entity.id
_entity.type
_entity.pdbx_description
1 polymer ?
#
loop_
_entity_poly.entity_id
_entity_poly.type
_entity_poly.pdbx_seq_one_letter_code
_entity_poly.pdbx_strand_id
1 'polypeptide(L)'
;MIADTWVMAPTRTLHGLAMLGFLAGLSGCTTPAGTAAVAPARVASLEVTVADPDAPAAASALSRSPDGYPDFSGSLTAANVQMGNEEAAALQAKLSALGAARKAGTISEAEYRRRLIALRKLAVEHGADVQAQIAK
;
A
#
# COMPACT_ATOMS: atom_id res chain seq x y z
N MET A 1 47.28 17.98 -9.47
CA MET A 1 47.22 17.93 -10.94
C MET A 1 46.28 16.78 -11.26
N ILE A 2 45.03 16.94 -11.70
CA ILE A 2 44.36 17.80 -12.69
C ILE A 2 42.92 17.98 -12.15
N ALA A 3 42.52 19.16 -11.70
CA ALA A 3 41.80 20.23 -12.43
C ALA A 3 40.27 20.11 -12.36
N ASP A 4 39.67 21.23 -11.94
CA ASP A 4 38.26 21.57 -11.93
C ASP A 4 37.52 21.25 -13.24
N THR A 5 36.22 20.99 -13.16
CA THR A 5 35.22 21.71 -13.99
C THR A 5 33.81 21.47 -13.47
N TRP A 6 33.28 22.51 -12.82
CA TRP A 6 31.84 22.78 -12.77
C TRP A 6 31.34 23.15 -14.16
N VAL A 7 30.23 22.58 -14.61
CA VAL A 7 29.31 23.27 -15.54
C VAL A 7 27.89 23.09 -15.03
N MET A 8 27.40 24.15 -14.38
CA MET A 8 25.98 24.49 -14.36
C MET A 8 25.59 24.92 -15.77
N ALA A 9 24.56 24.30 -16.34
CA ALA A 9 23.86 24.82 -17.51
C ALA A 9 22.46 25.29 -17.07
N PRO A 10 22.15 26.60 -17.15
CA PRO A 10 20.79 27.11 -17.05
C PRO A 10 20.24 27.33 -18.47
N THR A 11 19.08 26.75 -18.79
CA THR A 11 18.27 27.21 -19.92
C THR A 11 16.84 27.45 -19.47
N ARG A 12 16.59 28.69 -19.05
CA ARG A 12 15.27 29.31 -19.18
C ARG A 12 15.11 29.72 -20.64
N THR A 13 14.10 29.19 -21.32
CA THR A 13 13.57 29.80 -22.53
C THR A 13 12.05 29.70 -22.51
N LEU A 14 11.45 30.88 -22.32
CA LEU A 14 10.07 31.22 -22.68
C LEU A 14 9.70 30.60 -24.02
N HIS A 15 8.55 29.92 -24.10
CA HIS A 15 7.73 29.92 -25.32
C HIS A 15 6.30 30.26 -24.90
N GLY A 16 5.90 31.47 -25.27
CA GLY A 16 4.54 31.95 -25.10
C GLY A 16 3.58 31.29 -26.08
N LEU A 17 2.34 31.22 -25.61
CA LEU A 17 1.11 31.40 -26.38
C LEU A 17 0.92 30.54 -27.66
N ALA A 18 0.24 29.41 -27.51
CA ALA A 18 -0.65 28.89 -28.55
C ALA A 18 -1.96 28.46 -27.88
N MET A 19 -2.84 29.44 -27.66
CA MET A 19 -4.27 29.21 -27.53
C MET A 19 -4.79 28.76 -28.89
N LEU A 20 -5.28 27.53 -29.01
CA LEU A 20 -6.27 27.19 -30.04
C LEU A 20 -7.19 26.12 -29.49
N GLY A 21 -8.46 26.52 -29.34
CA GLY A 21 -9.49 25.71 -28.73
C GLY A 21 -9.86 24.49 -29.57
N PHE A 22 -10.28 23.44 -28.86
CA PHE A 22 -11.15 22.43 -29.42
C PHE A 22 -12.36 22.31 -28.50
N LEU A 23 -13.36 23.15 -28.79
CA LEU A 23 -14.71 23.05 -28.27
C LEU A 23 -15.41 21.84 -28.91
N ALA A 24 -16.21 21.16 -28.10
CA ALA A 24 -17.36 20.33 -28.47
C ALA A 24 -17.10 18.96 -29.13
N GLY A 25 -17.13 17.93 -28.29
CA GLY A 25 -17.41 16.55 -28.68
C GLY A 25 -18.36 15.91 -27.67
N LEU A 26 -19.59 16.42 -27.55
CA LEU A 26 -20.69 15.72 -26.87
C LEU A 26 -21.16 14.55 -27.76
N SER A 27 -20.38 13.48 -27.81
CA SER A 27 -20.89 12.19 -28.29
C SER A 27 -21.68 11.55 -27.16
N GLY A 28 -23.00 11.68 -27.24
CA GLY A 28 -23.92 10.94 -26.38
C GLY A 28 -23.71 9.44 -26.56
N CYS A 29 -23.42 8.74 -25.47
CA CYS A 29 -23.62 7.31 -25.39
C CYS A 29 -25.12 7.06 -25.42
N THR A 30 -25.70 6.84 -26.61
CA THR A 30 -27.07 6.34 -26.71
C THR A 30 -27.04 4.90 -26.19
N THR A 31 -27.50 4.68 -24.97
CA THR A 31 -27.75 3.33 -24.47
C THR A 31 -28.92 2.77 -25.28
N PRO A 32 -28.78 1.66 -26.03
CA PRO A 32 -29.97 0.95 -26.44
C PRO A 32 -30.69 0.52 -25.16
N ALA A 33 -31.96 0.88 -25.04
CA ALA A 33 -32.84 0.36 -24.00
C ALA A 33 -32.97 -1.15 -24.22
N GLY A 34 -31.99 -1.89 -23.70
CA GLY A 34 -31.97 -3.33 -23.66
C GLY A 34 -32.98 -3.79 -22.62
N THR A 35 -33.94 -4.57 -23.09
CA THR A 35 -34.91 -5.32 -22.29
C THR A 35 -34.24 -5.91 -21.04
N ALA A 36 -34.95 -5.81 -19.90
CA ALA A 36 -34.51 -6.34 -18.62
C ALA A 36 -34.17 -7.83 -18.74
N ALA A 37 -32.88 -8.12 -18.93
CA ALA A 37 -32.33 -9.44 -18.73
C ALA A 37 -32.45 -9.71 -17.22
N VAL A 38 -33.17 -10.76 -16.87
CA VAL A 38 -33.17 -11.32 -15.52
C VAL A 38 -31.70 -11.53 -15.13
N ALA A 39 -31.23 -10.76 -14.16
CA ALA A 39 -29.88 -10.92 -13.64
C ALA A 39 -29.75 -12.36 -13.12
N PRO A 40 -28.72 -13.13 -13.51
CA PRO A 40 -28.41 -14.35 -12.79
C PRO A 40 -28.22 -13.98 -11.31
N ALA A 41 -28.74 -14.83 -10.42
CA ALA A 41 -28.60 -14.64 -8.98
C ALA A 41 -27.15 -14.25 -8.66
N ARG A 42 -26.95 -13.06 -8.08
CA ARG A 42 -25.62 -12.62 -7.68
C ARG A 42 -25.06 -13.69 -6.75
N VAL A 43 -23.94 -14.29 -7.14
CA VAL A 43 -23.07 -14.98 -6.20
C VAL A 43 -22.85 -13.99 -5.06
N ALA A 44 -23.21 -14.40 -3.83
CA ALA A 44 -23.06 -13.55 -2.65
C ALA A 44 -21.64 -12.97 -2.67
N SER A 45 -21.54 -11.64 -2.75
CA SER A 45 -20.26 -10.96 -2.72
C SER A 45 -19.59 -11.31 -1.40
N LEU A 46 -18.35 -11.80 -1.46
CA LEU A 46 -17.51 -12.08 -0.29
C LEU A 46 -17.51 -10.84 0.61
N GLU A 47 -18.19 -10.94 1.75
CA GLU A 47 -18.19 -9.92 2.79
C GLU A 47 -16.91 -10.11 3.61
N VAL A 48 -16.01 -9.14 3.49
CA VAL A 48 -14.78 -9.09 4.28
C VAL A 48 -15.01 -8.08 5.40
N THR A 49 -15.06 -8.57 6.63
CA THR A 49 -15.21 -7.72 7.81
C THR A 49 -13.87 -7.54 8.51
N VAL A 50 -13.66 -6.36 9.09
CA VAL A 50 -12.53 -6.09 9.97
C VAL A 50 -12.94 -6.50 11.38
N ALA A 51 -12.15 -7.34 12.03
CA ALA A 51 -12.45 -7.79 13.38
C ALA A 51 -12.40 -6.62 14.37
N ASP A 52 -13.44 -6.49 15.20
CA ASP A 52 -13.48 -5.59 16.34
C ASP A 52 -12.50 -6.11 17.42
N PRO A 53 -11.55 -5.30 17.90
CA PRO A 53 -10.55 -5.73 18.88
C PRO A 53 -11.13 -6.14 20.23
N ASP A 54 -12.34 -5.69 20.58
CA ASP A 54 -13.02 -6.03 21.84
C ASP A 54 -14.04 -7.17 21.69
N ALA A 55 -14.29 -7.63 20.45
CA ALA A 55 -15.14 -8.78 20.21
C ALA A 55 -14.39 -10.09 20.48
N PRO A 56 -15.04 -11.11 21.08
CA PRO A 56 -14.38 -12.39 21.30
C PRO A 56 -13.94 -12.96 19.95
N ALA A 57 -12.63 -13.21 19.80
CA ALA A 57 -12.05 -13.81 18.61
C ALA A 57 -12.72 -15.17 18.36
N ALA A 58 -13.67 -15.21 17.43
CA ALA A 58 -14.14 -16.46 16.89
C ALA A 58 -12.94 -17.08 16.17
N ALA A 59 -12.52 -18.27 16.62
CA ALA A 59 -11.50 -19.05 15.95
C ALA A 59 -12.06 -19.49 14.58
N SER A 60 -11.93 -18.62 13.57
CA SER A 60 -12.35 -18.92 12.21
C SER A 60 -11.29 -19.79 11.56
N ALA A 61 -11.15 -21.03 12.05
CA ALA A 61 -10.60 -22.09 11.24
C ALA A 61 -11.51 -22.21 10.02
N LEU A 62 -11.02 -21.80 8.85
CA LEU A 62 -11.73 -21.92 7.58
C LEU A 62 -12.35 -23.31 7.50
N SER A 63 -13.68 -23.38 7.37
CA SER A 63 -14.38 -24.64 7.14
C SER A 63 -13.80 -25.30 5.88
N ARG A 64 -13.87 -26.62 5.80
CA ARG A 64 -13.45 -27.36 4.61
C ARG A 64 -14.69 -27.90 3.92
N SER A 65 -14.77 -27.71 2.62
CA SER A 65 -15.80 -28.35 1.79
C SER A 65 -15.66 -29.88 1.89
N PRO A 66 -16.73 -30.67 1.69
CA PRO A 66 -16.66 -32.13 1.58
C PRO A 66 -15.60 -32.62 0.58
N ASP A 67 -15.28 -31.81 -0.43
CA ASP A 67 -14.26 -32.08 -1.45
C ASP A 67 -12.81 -31.82 -0.99
N GLY A 68 -12.60 -31.43 0.27
CA GLY A 68 -11.27 -31.22 0.87
C GLY A 68 -10.61 -29.88 0.55
N TYR A 69 -11.27 -28.99 -0.19
CA TYR A 69 -10.82 -27.62 -0.44
C TYR A 69 -11.25 -26.66 0.68
N PRO A 70 -10.51 -25.57 0.94
CA PRO A 70 -10.93 -24.54 1.88
C PRO A 70 -12.24 -23.91 1.41
N ASP A 71 -13.18 -23.75 2.33
CA ASP A 71 -14.47 -23.11 2.09
C ASP A 71 -14.39 -21.62 2.48
N PHE A 72 -14.75 -20.76 1.54
CA PHE A 72 -14.72 -19.29 1.66
C PHE A 72 -16.13 -18.68 1.65
N SER A 73 -17.16 -19.51 1.77
CA SER A 73 -18.56 -19.05 1.73
C SER A 73 -19.01 -18.29 2.99
N GLY A 74 -18.25 -18.38 4.09
CA GLY A 74 -18.49 -17.63 5.33
C GLY A 74 -17.84 -16.24 5.34
N SER A 75 -18.19 -15.42 6.33
CA SER A 75 -17.56 -14.11 6.56
C SER A 75 -16.05 -14.29 6.80
N LEU A 76 -15.22 -13.76 5.91
CA LEU A 76 -13.78 -13.85 6.02
C LEU A 76 -13.26 -12.65 6.82
N THR A 77 -12.56 -12.93 7.92
CA THR A 77 -11.80 -11.90 8.64
C THR A 77 -10.51 -11.63 7.89
N ALA A 78 -10.22 -10.36 7.59
CA ALA A 78 -8.98 -9.98 6.93
C ALA A 78 -7.76 -10.45 7.73
N ALA A 79 -6.81 -11.12 7.06
CA ALA A 79 -5.58 -11.59 7.69
C ALA A 79 -4.64 -10.43 8.11
N ASN A 80 -4.82 -9.24 7.51
CA ASN A 80 -4.04 -8.07 7.85
C ASN A 80 -4.83 -7.15 8.78
N VAL A 81 -4.18 -6.72 9.86
CA VAL A 81 -4.66 -5.63 10.72
C VAL A 81 -4.63 -4.34 9.90
N GLN A 82 -5.79 -3.69 9.75
CA GLN A 82 -5.89 -2.38 9.14
C GLN A 82 -5.36 -1.34 10.13
N MET A 83 -4.42 -0.49 9.71
CA MET A 83 -3.91 0.60 10.55
C MET A 83 -5.04 1.61 10.81
N GLY A 84 -5.33 1.87 12.08
CA GLY A 84 -6.34 2.86 12.49
C GLY A 84 -5.91 4.30 12.19
N ASN A 85 -6.86 5.23 12.18
CA ASN A 85 -6.60 6.65 11.90
C ASN A 85 -5.64 7.28 12.92
N GLU A 86 -5.79 6.93 14.19
CA GLU A 86 -4.98 7.40 15.31
C GLU A 86 -3.55 6.87 15.20
N GLU A 87 -3.41 5.60 14.82
CA GLU A 87 -2.11 4.97 14.61
C GLU A 87 -1.39 5.57 13.39
N ALA A 88 -2.13 5.81 12.31
CA ALA A 88 -1.62 6.50 11.12
C ALA A 88 -1.11 7.92 11.47
N ALA A 89 -1.88 8.68 12.25
CA ALA A 89 -1.50 10.01 12.70
C ALA A 89 -0.25 9.97 13.60
N ALA A 90 -0.17 9.01 14.52
CA ALA A 90 1.00 8.80 15.36
C ALA A 90 2.26 8.42 14.54
N LEU A 91 2.10 7.57 13.53
CA LEU A 91 3.18 7.19 12.61
C LEU A 91 3.66 8.40 11.80
N GLN A 92 2.73 9.20 11.27
CA GLN A 92 3.05 10.43 10.55
C GLN A 92 3.85 11.39 11.43
N ALA A 93 3.42 11.63 12.68
CA ALA A 93 4.13 12.50 13.61
C ALA A 93 5.57 12.00 13.88
N LYS A 94 5.75 10.69 14.08
CA LYS A 94 7.08 10.07 14.25
C LYS A 94 7.97 10.29 13.02
N LEU A 95 7.45 10.07 11.82
CA LEU A 95 8.22 10.24 10.58
C LEU A 95 8.60 11.70 10.33
N SER A 96 7.69 12.65 10.61
CA SER A 96 7.98 14.08 10.53
C SER A 96 9.05 14.51 11.53
N ALA A 97 8.99 14.03 12.77
CA ALA A 97 10.00 14.30 13.80
C ALA A 97 11.38 13.75 13.41
N LEU A 98 11.42 12.51 12.87
CA LEU A 98 12.66 11.92 12.35
C LEU A 98 13.24 12.71 11.17
N GLY A 99 12.39 13.18 10.26
CA GLY A 99 12.81 14.04 9.15
C GLY A 99 13.41 15.36 9.63
N ALA A 100 12.79 15.99 10.63
CA ALA A 100 13.30 17.20 11.26
C ALA A 100 14.64 16.97 11.97
N ALA A 101 14.76 15.91 12.77
CA ALA A 101 15.99 15.51 13.45
C ALA A 101 17.14 15.25 12.47
N ARG A 102 16.85 14.59 11.33
CA ARG A 102 17.84 14.38 10.26
C ARG A 102 18.30 15.70 9.64
N LYS A 103 17.36 16.61 9.34
CA LYS A 103 17.68 17.94 8.79
C LYS A 103 18.48 18.80 9.78
N ALA A 104 18.19 18.67 11.07
CA ALA A 104 18.89 19.36 12.15
C ALA A 104 20.28 18.76 12.45
N GLY A 105 20.66 17.64 11.83
CA GLY A 105 21.96 17.00 12.04
C GLY A 105 22.09 16.27 13.38
N THR A 106 20.99 16.09 14.13
CA THR A 106 21.00 15.40 15.44
C THR A 106 21.11 13.88 15.30
N ILE A 107 20.87 13.34 14.11
CA ILE A 107 21.08 11.93 13.77
C ILE A 107 22.44 11.82 13.07
N SER A 108 23.39 11.12 13.69
CA SER A 108 24.69 10.90 13.08
C SER A 108 24.57 10.00 11.84
N GLU A 109 25.24 10.36 10.75
CA GLU A 109 25.19 9.59 9.51
C GLU A 109 25.79 8.18 9.69
N ALA A 110 26.78 8.04 10.58
CA ALA A 110 27.41 6.77 10.91
C ALA A 110 26.41 5.79 11.56
N GLU A 111 25.60 6.24 12.53
CA GLU A 111 24.59 5.40 13.17
C GLU A 111 23.45 5.05 12.22
N TYR A 112 23.02 5.98 11.37
CA TYR A 112 22.03 5.70 10.33
C TYR A 112 22.49 4.56 9.42
N ARG A 113 23.74 4.64 8.93
CA ARG A 113 24.33 3.58 8.08
C ARG A 113 24.40 2.24 8.83
N ARG A 114 24.77 2.23 10.11
CA ARG A 114 24.76 1.01 10.94
C ARG A 114 23.37 0.38 11.03
N ARG A 115 22.33 1.19 11.31
CA ARG A 115 20.94 0.72 11.37
C ARG A 115 20.45 0.20 10.01
N LEU A 116 20.83 0.86 8.92
CA LEU A 116 20.46 0.43 7.58
C LEU A 116 21.04 -0.96 7.23
N ILE A 117 22.30 -1.21 7.60
CA ILE A 117 22.93 -2.52 7.41
C ILE A 117 22.21 -3.58 8.24
N ALA A 118 21.88 -3.29 9.50
CA ALA A 118 21.14 -4.20 10.37
C ALA A 118 19.76 -4.55 9.80
N LEU A 119 19.01 -3.57 9.30
CA LEU A 119 17.71 -3.79 8.67
C LEU A 119 17.79 -4.62 7.39
N ARG A 120 18.83 -4.41 6.57
CA ARG A 120 19.07 -5.23 5.38
C ARG A 120 19.38 -6.68 5.73
N LYS A 121 20.21 -6.89 6.77
CA LYS A 121 20.51 -8.21 7.28
C LYS A 121 19.24 -8.92 7.77
N LEU A 122 18.44 -8.23 8.59
CA LEU A 122 17.15 -8.74 9.07
C LEU A 122 16.22 -9.12 7.91
N ALA A 123 16.12 -8.30 6.87
CA ALA A 123 15.26 -8.59 5.72
C ALA A 123 15.65 -9.87 4.97
N VAL A 124 16.94 -10.23 4.96
CA VAL A 124 17.45 -11.46 4.32
C VAL A 124 17.25 -12.68 5.22
N GLU A 125 17.54 -12.55 6.52
CA GLU A 125 17.55 -13.68 7.45
C GLU A 125 16.16 -14.05 7.98
N HIS A 126 15.28 -13.05 8.16
CA HIS A 126 14.02 -13.23 8.88
C HIS A 126 13.11 -14.31 8.27
N GLY A 127 13.02 -14.40 6.94
CA GLY A 127 12.17 -15.40 6.28
C GLY A 127 12.63 -16.84 6.58
N ALA A 128 13.95 -17.09 6.48
CA ALA A 128 14.52 -18.39 6.77
C ALA A 128 14.39 -18.75 8.27
N ASP A 129 14.61 -17.78 9.15
CA ASP A 129 14.48 -17.95 10.60
C ASP A 129 13.05 -18.32 11.01
N VAL A 130 12.04 -17.69 10.42
CA VAL A 130 10.63 -17.99 10.68
C VAL A 130 10.27 -19.37 10.11
N GLN A 131 10.74 -19.71 8.92
CA GLN A 131 10.49 -21.03 8.35
C GLN A 131 11.08 -22.15 9.21
N ALA A 132 12.27 -21.95 9.78
CA ALA A 132 12.88 -22.90 10.71
C ALA A 132 12.08 -23.04 12.02
N GLN A 133 11.46 -21.96 12.50
CA GLN A 133 10.58 -22.00 13.68
C GLN A 133 9.27 -22.74 13.42
N ILE A 134 8.70 -22.63 12.22
CA ILE A 134 7.47 -23.34 11.83
C ILE A 134 7.71 -24.84 11.65
N ALA A 135 8.91 -25.23 11.18
CA ALA A 135 9.27 -26.62 10.94
C ALA A 135 9.59 -27.43 12.22
N LYS A 136 9.54 -26.79 13.40
CA LYS A 136 9.84 -27.38 14.70
C LYS A 136 8.55 -27.74 15.46
#